data_AF-A0A6P0Z141-F1
#
_entry.id   AF-A0A6P0Z141-F1
#
_cell.length_a   1.000
_cell.length_b   1.000
_cell.length_c   1.000
_cell.angle_alpha   90.00
_cell.angle_beta   90.00
_cell.angle_gamma   90.00
#
_symmetry.space_group_name_H-M   'P 1'
#
loop_
_entity.id
_entity.type
_entity.pdbx_description
1 polymer ?
#
loop_
_entity_poly.entity_id
_entity_poly.type
_entity_poly.pdbx_seq_one_letter_code
_entity_poly.pdbx_strand_id
1 'polypeptide(L)'
;MESFDLGGSTYTRQGQAQVIFRRNDNNNFTGTVRRLWFDSVLPDNQIVNNAPNIDVRSSFEGSEEDILSGPIINRGSDATFDNDLATTERIDFIYGQSMKVTSTGDLGESGFAIFERGGNDSFKIAAITALDSNGNPADYGNLIEVQDNQWGDTGFDVNTYFMSQNVDAGDATLRPDDHFGSQDVTGVFVSFDDLGVAADQTIYGYSIFDTNTTGSGTELVDWTDRNHFPDATASSLDLTPSGLIFTSENVTSFVVDTDGDGQDDSTDICRGNGWHSCCPDFSLRIPRRRSCQRPLAATLANPHSI
;
A
#
# COMPACT_ATOMS: atom_id res chain seq x y z
N MET A 1 9.81 9.39 -1.87
CA MET A 1 9.81 9.38 -3.33
C MET A 1 8.59 10.12 -3.84
N GLU A 2 8.83 11.19 -4.60
CA GLU A 2 7.77 12.00 -5.25
C GLU A 2 7.69 11.70 -6.76
N SER A 3 8.82 11.34 -7.35
CA SER A 3 8.96 10.98 -8.76
C SER A 3 10.18 10.07 -8.99
N PHE A 4 10.24 9.43 -10.16
CA PHE A 4 11.41 8.73 -10.70
C PHE A 4 11.42 8.77 -12.23
N ASP A 5 12.56 8.50 -12.85
CA ASP A 5 12.70 8.46 -14.31
C ASP A 5 12.82 7.02 -14.80
N LEU A 6 12.02 6.63 -15.79
CA LEU A 6 12.06 5.31 -16.41
C LEU A 6 11.80 5.43 -17.91
N GLY A 7 12.67 4.82 -18.72
CA GLY A 7 12.50 4.80 -20.19
C GLY A 7 12.49 6.20 -20.84
N GLY A 8 13.06 7.22 -20.19
CA GLY A 8 13.06 8.60 -20.68
C GLY A 8 11.80 9.40 -20.34
N SER A 9 10.89 8.86 -19.53
CA SER A 9 9.72 9.59 -19.00
C SER A 9 9.85 9.78 -17.49
N THR A 10 9.32 10.91 -17.00
CA THR A 10 9.22 11.19 -15.56
C THR A 10 7.90 10.63 -15.03
N TYR A 11 7.96 9.78 -14.02
CA TYR A 11 6.80 9.24 -13.32
C TYR A 11 6.57 10.01 -12.03
N THR A 12 5.34 10.47 -11.80
CA THR A 12 4.97 11.28 -10.63
C THR A 12 3.96 10.56 -9.76
N ARG A 13 4.13 10.68 -8.44
CA ARG A 13 3.26 10.03 -7.46
C ARG A 13 1.84 10.63 -7.52
N GLN A 14 0.84 9.77 -7.66
CA GLN A 14 -0.58 10.18 -7.65
C GLN A 14 -1.27 10.02 -6.28
N GLY A 15 -0.78 9.10 -5.44
CA GLY A 15 -1.43 8.82 -4.16
C GLY A 15 -0.64 7.87 -3.27
N GLN A 16 -1.15 7.70 -2.06
CA GLN A 16 -0.63 6.83 -1.01
C GLN A 16 -1.73 5.88 -0.55
N ALA A 17 -1.40 4.60 -0.45
CA ALA A 17 -2.31 3.56 -0.01
C ALA A 17 -2.34 3.42 1.52
N GLN A 18 -3.50 3.00 2.04
CA GLN A 18 -3.57 2.27 3.30
C GLN A 18 -2.98 0.87 3.09
N VAL A 19 -2.11 0.43 4.00
CA VAL A 19 -1.51 -0.91 3.95
C VAL A 19 -2.15 -1.80 5.00
N ILE A 20 -2.51 -3.02 4.61
CA ILE A 20 -3.09 -4.04 5.51
C ILE A 20 -2.41 -5.37 5.27
N PHE A 21 -1.76 -5.90 6.29
CA PHE A 21 -1.24 -7.26 6.26
C PHE A 21 -2.34 -8.25 6.64
N ARG A 22 -2.54 -9.24 5.77
CA ARG A 22 -3.43 -10.37 6.01
C ARG A 22 -2.59 -11.54 6.49
N ARG A 23 -2.77 -11.84 7.78
CA ARG A 23 -2.00 -12.86 8.48
C ARG A 23 -2.85 -14.08 8.79
N ASN A 24 -2.25 -15.25 8.71
CA ASN A 24 -2.85 -16.53 9.07
C ASN A 24 -1.85 -17.33 9.90
N ASP A 25 -2.29 -17.86 11.04
CA ASP A 25 -1.41 -18.66 11.90
C ASP A 25 -0.94 -19.92 11.16
N ASN A 26 0.35 -20.22 11.34
CA ASN A 26 1.00 -21.40 10.80
C ASN A 26 1.57 -22.29 11.91
N ASN A 27 2.23 -23.39 11.54
CA ASN A 27 2.80 -24.32 12.52
C ASN A 27 4.00 -23.75 13.29
N ASN A 28 4.63 -22.70 12.78
CA ASN A 28 5.85 -22.11 13.33
C ASN A 28 5.57 -20.88 14.21
N PHE A 29 4.60 -20.05 13.80
CA PHE A 29 4.22 -18.79 14.41
C PHE A 29 2.72 -18.66 14.55
N THR A 30 2.32 -18.08 15.67
CA THR A 30 0.94 -17.67 15.92
C THR A 30 0.90 -16.18 16.20
N GLY A 31 -0.10 -15.51 15.64
CA GLY A 31 -0.34 -14.09 15.79
C GLY A 31 0.54 -13.21 14.91
N THR A 32 0.68 -11.97 15.33
CA THR A 32 1.34 -10.89 14.60
C THR A 32 2.81 -10.83 14.98
N VAL A 33 3.65 -11.21 14.03
CA VAL A 33 5.09 -10.93 14.06
C VAL A 33 5.35 -9.77 13.12
N ARG A 34 6.19 -8.83 13.57
CA ARG A 34 6.70 -7.72 12.76
C ARG A 34 8.20 -7.86 12.63
N ARG A 35 8.71 -7.68 11.42
CA ARG A 35 10.15 -7.63 11.15
C ARG A 35 10.41 -6.39 10.33
N LEU A 36 11.03 -5.39 10.95
CA LEU A 36 11.32 -4.10 10.35
C LEU A 36 12.82 -3.99 10.10
N TRP A 37 13.21 -3.40 8.99
CA TRP A 37 14.59 -2.98 8.78
C TRP A 37 14.68 -1.47 8.58
N PHE A 38 15.78 -0.89 9.02
CA PHE A 38 16.09 0.53 8.90
C PHE A 38 17.50 0.71 8.36
N ASP A 39 17.69 1.70 7.49
CA ASP A 39 19.01 2.12 7.03
C ASP A 39 19.85 2.65 8.22
N SER A 40 21.02 2.09 8.38
CA SER A 40 21.90 2.18 9.54
C SER A 40 23.16 2.96 9.19
N VAL A 41 23.63 3.79 10.14
CA VAL A 41 24.96 4.42 9.99
C VAL A 41 26.10 3.49 10.39
N LEU A 42 25.79 2.30 10.92
CA LEU A 42 26.79 1.34 11.35
C LEU A 42 27.54 0.77 10.12
N PRO A 43 28.86 0.54 10.23
CA PRO A 43 29.60 -0.20 9.22
C PRO A 43 29.14 -1.66 9.11
N ASP A 44 29.43 -2.31 7.98
CA ASP A 44 29.18 -3.74 7.77
C ASP A 44 29.69 -4.60 8.94
N ASN A 45 28.89 -5.59 9.34
CA ASN A 45 29.25 -6.63 10.31
C ASN A 45 29.62 -6.14 11.73
N GLN A 46 29.13 -4.97 12.15
CA GLN A 46 29.29 -4.56 13.54
C GLN A 46 28.27 -5.27 14.45
N ILE A 47 28.74 -6.08 15.40
CA ILE A 47 27.88 -6.77 16.36
C ILE A 47 27.18 -5.74 17.26
N VAL A 48 25.87 -5.64 17.13
CA VAL A 48 25.03 -4.63 17.80
C VAL A 48 24.81 -4.93 19.29
N ASN A 49 25.17 -6.13 19.76
CA ASN A 49 24.90 -6.60 21.12
C ASN A 49 25.58 -5.80 22.25
N ASN A 50 26.44 -4.83 21.94
CA ASN A 50 27.12 -3.97 22.91
C ASN A 50 27.07 -2.47 22.57
N ALA A 51 26.32 -2.04 21.55
CA ALA A 51 26.20 -0.62 21.21
C ALA A 51 25.18 0.05 22.16
N PRO A 52 25.57 1.08 22.95
CA PRO A 52 24.64 1.74 23.87
C PRO A 52 23.57 2.56 23.14
N ASN A 53 23.85 2.97 21.90
CA ASN A 53 22.95 3.68 21.00
C ASN A 53 23.05 3.07 19.61
N ILE A 54 21.92 3.03 18.90
CA ILE A 54 21.84 2.58 17.52
C ILE A 54 21.32 3.76 16.72
N ASP A 55 22.17 4.25 15.81
CA ASP A 55 21.87 5.39 14.97
C ASP A 55 21.38 4.89 13.61
N VAL A 56 20.13 5.21 13.29
CA VAL A 56 19.51 4.91 12.00
C VAL A 56 19.34 6.22 11.20
N ARG A 57 19.47 6.13 9.88
CA ARG A 57 19.26 7.27 8.95
C ARG A 57 17.79 7.58 8.74
N SER A 58 16.92 6.62 9.03
CA SER A 58 15.48 6.69 8.77
C SER A 58 14.72 7.12 10.02
N SER A 59 13.58 7.81 9.83
CA SER A 59 12.63 8.01 10.92
C SER A 59 12.05 6.67 11.39
N PHE A 60 11.92 6.51 12.70
CA PHE A 60 11.30 5.34 13.30
C PHE A 60 9.80 5.29 13.00
N GLU A 61 9.31 4.10 12.63
CA GLU A 61 7.88 3.75 12.62
C GLU A 61 7.72 2.45 13.40
N GLY A 62 6.59 2.32 14.09
CA GLY A 62 6.32 1.17 14.96
C GLY A 62 5.58 0.01 14.30
N SER A 63 5.19 0.13 13.03
CA SER A 63 4.40 -0.87 12.31
C SER A 63 4.88 -1.05 10.87
N GLU A 64 4.68 -2.25 10.33
CA GLU A 64 4.99 -2.56 8.93
C GLU A 64 4.07 -1.77 7.99
N GLU A 65 2.80 -1.62 8.39
CA GLU A 65 1.79 -0.86 7.67
C GLU A 65 2.20 0.63 7.49
N ASP A 66 2.70 1.27 8.55
CA ASP A 66 3.16 2.67 8.50
C ASP A 66 4.43 2.83 7.65
N ILE A 67 5.38 1.88 7.76
CA ILE A 67 6.60 1.90 6.94
C ILE A 67 6.24 1.80 5.46
N LEU A 68 5.41 0.80 5.09
CA LEU A 68 5.14 0.48 3.70
C LEU A 68 4.19 1.45 3.00
N SER A 69 3.36 2.16 3.77
CA SER A 69 2.53 3.24 3.23
C SER A 69 3.37 4.47 2.89
N GLY A 70 4.47 4.72 3.60
CA GLY A 70 5.23 5.96 3.49
C GLY A 70 6.06 6.08 2.20
N PRO A 71 6.61 7.27 1.89
CA PRO A 71 7.44 7.46 0.71
C PRO A 71 8.95 7.27 0.97
N ILE A 72 9.36 6.75 2.12
CA ILE A 72 10.74 6.74 2.60
C ILE A 72 11.35 5.35 2.38
N ILE A 73 12.08 5.16 1.28
CA ILE A 73 12.57 3.85 0.80
C ILE A 73 13.72 3.23 1.62
N ASN A 74 14.33 3.98 2.55
CA ASN A 74 15.47 3.50 3.33
C ASN A 74 15.04 2.79 4.64
N ARG A 75 13.88 2.12 4.60
CA ARG A 75 13.32 1.31 5.67
C ARG A 75 12.30 0.35 5.04
N GLY A 76 11.94 -0.74 5.72
CA GLY A 76 11.02 -1.72 5.15
C GLY A 76 10.60 -2.83 6.10
N SER A 77 9.92 -3.83 5.54
CA SER A 77 9.62 -5.12 6.18
C SER A 77 10.63 -6.15 5.69
N ASP A 78 10.98 -7.10 6.54
CA ASP A 78 11.98 -8.14 6.32
C ASP A 78 11.32 -9.52 6.31
N ALA A 79 11.69 -10.36 5.34
CA ALA A 79 11.20 -11.73 5.22
C ALA A 79 9.67 -11.83 5.24
N THR A 80 8.99 -10.96 4.48
CA THR A 80 7.56 -10.68 4.67
C THR A 80 6.68 -11.92 4.53
N PHE A 81 7.01 -12.83 3.60
CA PHE A 81 6.28 -14.07 3.30
C PHE A 81 6.98 -15.33 3.80
N ASP A 82 8.02 -15.20 4.65
CA ASP A 82 8.69 -16.37 5.21
C ASP A 82 7.86 -16.95 6.35
N ASN A 83 7.23 -18.11 6.13
CA ASN A 83 6.44 -18.82 7.14
C ASN A 83 7.28 -19.36 8.32
N ASP A 84 8.60 -19.35 8.23
CA ASP A 84 9.51 -19.62 9.36
C ASP A 84 9.84 -18.35 10.16
N LEU A 85 9.30 -17.18 9.79
CA LEU A 85 9.58 -15.89 10.46
C LEU A 85 8.35 -14.98 10.62
N ALA A 86 7.30 -15.22 9.85
CA ALA A 86 6.09 -14.41 9.73
C ALA A 86 4.85 -15.28 9.53
N THR A 87 3.70 -14.63 9.51
CA THR A 87 2.37 -15.24 9.28
C THR A 87 1.63 -14.57 8.12
N THR A 88 2.33 -13.77 7.30
CA THR A 88 1.70 -12.99 6.23
C THR A 88 1.41 -13.86 5.02
N GLU A 89 0.18 -13.81 4.54
CA GLU A 89 -0.26 -14.50 3.32
C GLU A 89 -0.47 -13.51 2.16
N ARG A 90 -0.86 -12.28 2.50
CA ARG A 90 -1.21 -11.22 1.54
C ARG A 90 -0.99 -9.86 2.16
N ILE A 91 -0.58 -8.88 1.37
CA ILE A 91 -0.53 -7.47 1.77
C ILE A 91 -1.43 -6.69 0.83
N ASP A 92 -2.39 -5.96 1.38
CA ASP A 92 -3.30 -5.11 0.62
C ASP A 92 -2.82 -3.66 0.66
N PHE A 93 -2.70 -3.03 -0.51
CA PHE A 93 -2.43 -1.61 -0.69
C PHE A 93 -3.69 -0.97 -1.27
N ILE A 94 -4.52 -0.38 -0.40
CA ILE A 94 -5.85 0.14 -0.75
C ILE A 94 -5.83 1.66 -0.76
N TYR A 95 -6.21 2.27 -1.87
CA TYR A 95 -6.37 3.71 -1.98
C TYR A 95 -7.77 4.11 -1.53
N GLY A 96 -7.87 5.23 -0.81
CA GLY A 96 -9.16 5.73 -0.31
C GLY A 96 -10.13 6.19 -1.40
N GLN A 97 -9.66 6.27 -2.65
CA GLN A 97 -10.40 6.69 -3.82
C GLN A 97 -10.19 5.66 -4.92
N SER A 98 -11.23 5.45 -5.75
CA SER A 98 -11.09 4.59 -6.91
C SER A 98 -10.34 5.31 -8.03
N MET A 99 -9.68 4.55 -8.89
CA MET A 99 -8.90 5.08 -9.99
C MET A 99 -9.19 4.31 -11.28
N LYS A 100 -8.98 4.97 -12.42
CA LYS A 100 -9.05 4.35 -13.74
C LYS A 100 -8.17 5.10 -14.73
N VAL A 101 -7.79 4.43 -15.81
CA VAL A 101 -7.16 5.03 -16.98
C VAL A 101 -8.14 4.93 -18.14
N THR A 102 -8.47 6.06 -18.75
CA THR A 102 -9.52 6.13 -19.79
C THR A 102 -8.99 5.89 -21.21
N SER A 103 -7.67 5.88 -21.41
CA SER A 103 -7.00 5.60 -22.69
C SER A 103 -6.19 4.31 -22.62
N THR A 104 -6.42 3.37 -23.54
CA THR A 104 -5.61 2.14 -23.64
C THR A 104 -4.12 2.43 -23.84
N GLY A 105 -3.76 3.53 -24.51
CA GLY A 105 -2.37 3.91 -24.76
C GLY A 105 -1.60 4.32 -23.50
N ASP A 106 -2.31 4.64 -22.41
CA ASP A 106 -1.74 5.20 -21.18
C ASP A 106 -1.63 4.14 -20.07
N LEU A 107 -2.17 2.93 -20.29
CA LEU A 107 -2.17 1.83 -19.31
C LEU A 107 -0.74 1.35 -18.97
N GLY A 108 0.15 1.32 -19.96
CA GLY A 108 1.56 0.96 -19.77
C GLY A 108 2.38 2.04 -19.05
N GLU A 109 1.82 3.25 -18.90
CA GLU A 109 2.49 4.41 -18.31
C GLU A 109 1.88 4.79 -16.95
N SER A 110 1.02 3.94 -16.39
CA SER A 110 0.36 4.12 -15.09
C SER A 110 0.43 2.82 -14.30
N GLY A 111 0.81 2.86 -13.03
CA GLY A 111 0.98 1.63 -12.26
C GLY A 111 1.66 1.81 -10.91
N PHE A 112 2.21 0.71 -10.40
CA PHE A 112 2.78 0.62 -9.07
C PHE A 112 4.29 0.45 -9.15
N ALA A 113 5.03 1.16 -8.30
CA ALA A 113 6.45 0.93 -8.12
C ALA A 113 6.65 0.10 -6.85
N ILE A 114 7.17 -1.11 -7.02
CA ILE A 114 7.46 -2.04 -5.93
C ILE A 114 8.96 -2.08 -5.74
N PHE A 115 9.41 -2.05 -4.49
CA PHE A 115 10.81 -2.01 -4.15
C PHE A 115 11.16 -3.10 -3.15
N GLU A 116 12.32 -3.68 -3.32
CA GLU A 116 12.86 -4.75 -2.47
C GLU A 116 14.32 -4.45 -2.13
N ARG A 117 14.75 -4.87 -0.96
CA ARG A 117 16.16 -4.90 -0.57
C ARG A 117 16.79 -6.23 -1.01
N GLY A 118 17.74 -6.18 -1.95
CA GLY A 118 18.50 -7.34 -2.42
C GLY A 118 18.21 -7.71 -3.87
N GLY A 119 16.98 -7.50 -4.32
CA GLY A 119 16.54 -7.80 -5.69
C GLY A 119 16.54 -9.28 -6.00
N ASN A 120 16.24 -10.12 -5.01
CA ASN A 120 16.42 -11.56 -5.10
C ASN A 120 15.17 -12.37 -4.77
N ASP A 121 14.04 -11.72 -4.52
CA ASP A 121 12.80 -12.39 -4.16
C ASP A 121 11.75 -12.23 -5.25
N SER A 122 11.09 -13.34 -5.59
CA SER A 122 9.93 -13.32 -6.48
C SER A 122 8.67 -13.05 -5.67
N PHE A 123 7.63 -12.49 -6.30
CA PHE A 123 6.33 -12.28 -5.67
C PHE A 123 5.20 -12.34 -6.69
N LYS A 124 3.96 -12.45 -6.21
CA LYS A 124 2.77 -12.33 -7.05
C LYS A 124 2.02 -11.04 -6.72
N ILE A 125 1.36 -10.47 -7.74
CA ILE A 125 0.62 -9.21 -7.62
C ILE A 125 -0.67 -9.27 -8.44
N ALA A 126 -1.73 -8.67 -7.91
CA ALA A 126 -3.00 -8.49 -8.61
C ALA A 126 -3.63 -7.14 -8.25
N ALA A 127 -4.31 -6.53 -9.21
CA ALA A 127 -5.08 -5.31 -8.96
C ALA A 127 -6.36 -5.64 -8.18
N ILE A 128 -6.74 -4.77 -7.23
CA ILE A 128 -8.01 -4.85 -6.51
C ILE A 128 -9.08 -4.16 -7.34
N THR A 129 -10.05 -4.93 -7.84
CA THR A 129 -11.09 -4.44 -8.77
C THR A 129 -12.43 -4.16 -8.10
N ALA A 130 -12.62 -4.64 -6.87
CA ALA A 130 -13.80 -4.36 -6.07
C ALA A 130 -13.46 -4.34 -4.57
N LEU A 131 -14.22 -3.57 -3.80
CA LEU A 131 -14.20 -3.58 -2.34
C LEU A 131 -15.54 -4.05 -1.76
N ASP A 132 -15.51 -4.69 -0.60
CA ASP A 132 -16.69 -5.04 0.19
C ASP A 132 -17.23 -3.82 0.98
N SER A 133 -18.33 -4.00 1.71
CA SER A 133 -18.93 -2.92 2.52
C SER A 133 -18.04 -2.40 3.65
N ASN A 134 -16.95 -3.10 3.98
CA ASN A 134 -16.00 -2.74 5.01
C ASN A 134 -14.70 -2.13 4.42
N GLY A 135 -14.62 -1.99 3.10
CA GLY A 135 -13.43 -1.51 2.40
C GLY A 135 -12.33 -2.56 2.22
N ASN A 136 -12.62 -3.86 2.41
CA ASN A 136 -11.68 -4.93 2.08
C ASN A 136 -11.78 -5.32 0.61
N PRO A 137 -10.73 -5.89 0.00
CA PRO A 137 -10.81 -6.46 -1.35
C PRO A 137 -11.94 -7.49 -1.45
N ALA A 138 -12.77 -7.36 -2.49
CA ALA A 138 -13.88 -8.27 -2.80
C ALA A 138 -13.74 -8.98 -4.15
N ASP A 139 -12.87 -8.49 -5.03
CA ASP A 139 -12.49 -9.16 -6.28
C ASP A 139 -11.12 -8.65 -6.76
N TYR A 140 -10.49 -9.43 -7.63
CA TYR A 140 -9.15 -9.19 -8.15
C TYR A 140 -9.09 -9.32 -9.67
N GLY A 141 -8.16 -8.59 -10.27
CA GLY A 141 -7.75 -8.78 -11.66
C GLY A 141 -6.87 -10.02 -11.85
N ASN A 142 -6.07 -10.02 -12.91
CA ASN A 142 -5.13 -11.11 -13.16
C ASN A 142 -4.06 -11.14 -12.06
N LEU A 143 -3.77 -12.36 -11.59
CA LEU A 143 -2.61 -12.63 -10.75
C LEU A 143 -1.41 -12.86 -11.66
N ILE A 144 -0.40 -12.01 -11.56
CA ILE A 144 0.86 -12.16 -12.28
C ILE A 144 2.00 -12.39 -11.29
N GLU A 145 3.06 -13.03 -11.76
CA GLU A 145 4.28 -13.26 -10.99
C GLU A 145 5.38 -12.34 -11.51
N VAL A 146 6.04 -11.64 -10.58
CA VAL A 146 7.29 -10.95 -10.82
C VAL A 146 8.42 -11.85 -10.34
N GLN A 147 9.29 -12.22 -11.26
CA GLN A 147 10.43 -13.10 -11.03
C GLN A 147 11.63 -12.33 -10.47
N ASP A 148 12.49 -13.06 -9.76
CA ASP A 148 13.74 -12.59 -9.15
C ASP A 148 14.74 -11.95 -10.15
N ASN A 149 14.56 -12.14 -11.45
CA ASN A 149 15.42 -11.61 -12.49
C ASN A 149 14.87 -10.33 -13.16
N GLN A 150 13.72 -9.81 -12.70
CA GLN A 150 13.04 -8.65 -13.29
C GLN A 150 13.34 -7.34 -12.55
N TRP A 151 14.06 -7.42 -11.44
CA TRP A 151 14.44 -6.28 -10.63
C TRP A 151 15.41 -5.35 -11.36
N GLY A 152 15.09 -4.04 -11.34
CA GLY A 152 15.96 -2.98 -11.81
C GLY A 152 16.75 -2.37 -10.67
N ASP A 153 18.04 -2.14 -10.90
CA ASP A 153 18.92 -1.44 -9.98
C ASP A 153 18.50 0.04 -9.84
N THR A 154 18.37 0.53 -8.61
CA THR A 154 18.05 1.94 -8.32
C THR A 154 19.30 2.80 -8.09
N GLY A 155 20.48 2.17 -7.94
CA GLY A 155 21.74 2.80 -7.54
C GLY A 155 21.74 3.31 -6.09
N PHE A 156 20.81 2.80 -5.27
CA PHE A 156 20.65 3.15 -3.86
C PHE A 156 20.90 1.93 -2.98
N ASP A 157 21.87 2.05 -2.07
CA ASP A 157 22.24 0.97 -1.17
C ASP A 157 21.89 1.34 0.27
N VAL A 158 21.55 0.33 1.07
CA VAL A 158 21.23 0.47 2.50
C VAL A 158 22.06 -0.49 3.34
N ASN A 159 22.60 0.00 4.45
CA ASN A 159 23.10 -0.86 5.52
C ASN A 159 21.93 -1.14 6.46
N THR A 160 21.63 -2.38 6.79
CA THR A 160 20.35 -2.67 7.45
C THR A 160 20.50 -3.08 8.89
N TYR A 161 19.68 -2.43 9.71
CA TYR A 161 19.48 -2.76 11.10
C TYR A 161 18.07 -3.29 11.32
N PHE A 162 17.95 -4.48 11.92
CA PHE A 162 16.69 -5.20 12.04
C PHE A 162 16.09 -5.06 13.44
N MET A 163 14.77 -4.90 13.47
CA MET A 163 13.98 -4.90 14.67
C MET A 163 12.81 -5.87 14.53
N SER A 164 12.62 -6.72 15.54
CA SER A 164 11.53 -7.68 15.56
C SER A 164 10.62 -7.49 16.78
N GLN A 165 9.35 -7.85 16.61
CA GLN A 165 8.37 -7.88 17.69
C GLN A 165 7.38 -9.02 17.45
N ASN A 166 7.18 -9.87 18.45
CA ASN A 166 6.04 -10.78 18.48
C ASN A 166 4.92 -10.17 19.35
N VAL A 167 4.00 -9.47 18.70
CA VAL A 167 2.95 -8.69 19.36
C VAL A 167 2.04 -9.59 20.20
N ASP A 168 1.65 -10.75 19.66
CA ASP A 168 0.68 -11.64 20.29
C ASP A 168 1.30 -12.60 21.31
N ALA A 169 2.61 -12.83 21.27
CA ALA A 169 3.36 -13.43 22.38
C ALA A 169 3.52 -12.47 23.57
N GLY A 170 3.03 -11.23 23.47
CA GLY A 170 3.06 -10.24 24.54
C GLY A 170 4.37 -9.44 24.61
N ASP A 171 5.16 -9.39 23.53
CA ASP A 171 6.31 -8.49 23.50
C ASP A 171 5.85 -7.04 23.49
N ALA A 172 6.18 -6.32 24.56
CA ALA A 172 5.75 -4.94 24.77
C ALA A 172 6.40 -3.93 23.80
N THR A 173 7.52 -4.29 23.16
CA THR A 173 8.33 -3.37 22.34
C THR A 173 9.03 -4.10 21.20
N LEU A 174 9.23 -3.42 20.08
CA LEU A 174 10.22 -3.79 19.07
C LEU A 174 11.62 -3.88 19.72
N ARG A 175 12.38 -4.92 19.36
CA ARG A 175 13.72 -5.16 19.89
C ARG A 175 14.73 -5.30 18.76
N PRO A 176 15.98 -4.90 18.99
CA PRO A 176 17.13 -5.35 18.20
C PRO A 176 17.06 -6.83 17.83
N ASP A 177 17.23 -7.15 16.55
CA ASP A 177 17.34 -8.55 16.08
C ASP A 177 18.72 -8.81 15.47
N ASP A 178 19.03 -8.16 14.34
CA ASP A 178 20.25 -8.40 13.57
C ASP A 178 20.79 -7.12 12.89
N HIS A 179 21.94 -7.22 12.23
CA HIS A 179 22.53 -6.20 11.36
C HIS A 179 23.24 -6.83 10.17
N PHE A 180 22.86 -6.43 8.96
CA PHE A 180 23.54 -6.82 7.73
C PHE A 180 24.23 -5.62 7.08
N GLY A 181 25.27 -5.94 6.31
CA GLY A 181 26.01 -4.93 5.55
C GLY A 181 25.20 -4.33 4.40
N SER A 182 25.87 -3.53 3.59
CA SER A 182 25.28 -2.86 2.43
C SER A 182 24.60 -3.85 1.48
N GLN A 183 23.35 -3.55 1.13
CA GLN A 183 22.60 -4.23 0.07
C GLN A 183 21.87 -3.21 -0.79
N ASP A 184 21.78 -3.53 -2.07
CA ASP A 184 21.13 -2.70 -3.07
C ASP A 184 19.61 -2.71 -2.82
N VAL A 185 18.97 -1.56 -2.98
CA VAL A 185 17.52 -1.48 -3.14
C VAL A 185 17.23 -1.55 -4.64
N THR A 186 16.38 -2.48 -5.02
CA THR A 186 15.94 -2.66 -6.40
C THR A 186 14.47 -2.32 -6.53
N GLY A 187 14.04 -2.02 -7.76
CA GLY A 187 12.66 -1.67 -8.05
C GLY A 187 12.14 -2.35 -9.30
N VAL A 188 10.84 -2.60 -9.31
CA VAL A 188 10.07 -3.01 -10.50
C VAL A 188 8.87 -2.10 -10.64
N PHE A 189 8.57 -1.70 -11.87
CA PHE A 189 7.33 -0.99 -12.19
C PHE A 189 6.35 -1.99 -12.79
N VAL A 190 5.20 -2.15 -12.14
CA VAL A 190 4.11 -3.01 -12.60
C VAL A 190 3.00 -2.11 -13.13
N SER A 191 2.85 -2.07 -14.44
CA SER A 191 1.86 -1.22 -15.10
C SER A 191 0.45 -1.83 -15.03
N PHE A 192 -0.56 -1.01 -15.29
CA PHE A 192 -1.93 -1.49 -15.46
C PHE A 192 -2.07 -2.43 -16.68
N ASP A 193 -1.28 -2.22 -17.72
CA ASP A 193 -1.25 -3.12 -18.89
C ASP A 193 -0.69 -4.51 -18.50
N ASP A 194 0.38 -4.57 -17.69
CA ASP A 194 0.94 -5.84 -17.17
C ASP A 194 -0.09 -6.64 -16.36
N LEU A 195 -0.93 -5.93 -15.59
CA LEU A 195 -2.01 -6.51 -14.78
C LEU A 195 -3.25 -6.87 -15.62
N GLY A 196 -3.25 -6.58 -16.91
CA GLY A 196 -4.38 -6.79 -17.83
C GLY A 196 -5.61 -5.95 -17.49
N VAL A 197 -5.40 -4.78 -16.86
CA VAL A 197 -6.46 -3.82 -16.58
C VAL A 197 -6.90 -3.17 -17.89
N ALA A 198 -8.21 -3.15 -18.15
CA ALA A 198 -8.77 -2.50 -19.33
C ALA A 198 -8.94 -0.99 -19.11
N ALA A 199 -9.00 -0.23 -20.21
CA ALA A 199 -9.42 1.16 -20.15
C ALA A 199 -10.82 1.28 -19.52
N ASP A 200 -11.02 2.34 -18.73
CA ASP A 200 -12.23 2.59 -17.92
C ASP A 200 -12.53 1.55 -16.82
N GLN A 201 -11.67 0.55 -16.61
CA GLN A 201 -11.82 -0.38 -15.49
C GLN A 201 -11.45 0.32 -14.18
N THR A 202 -12.35 0.25 -13.21
CA THR A 202 -12.13 0.77 -11.86
C THR A 202 -11.16 -0.13 -11.08
N ILE A 203 -10.20 0.51 -10.42
CA ILE A 203 -9.20 -0.12 -9.54
C ILE A 203 -9.22 0.61 -8.19
N TYR A 204 -8.98 -0.13 -7.11
CA TYR A 204 -8.93 0.40 -5.74
C TYR A 204 -7.53 0.28 -5.12
N GLY A 205 -6.59 -0.33 -5.85
CA GLY A 205 -5.23 -0.57 -5.42
C GLY A 205 -4.73 -1.92 -5.91
N TYR A 206 -3.87 -2.55 -5.12
CA TYR A 206 -3.32 -3.86 -5.45
C TYR A 206 -3.02 -4.68 -4.19
N SER A 207 -2.84 -5.98 -4.35
CA SER A 207 -2.30 -6.83 -3.30
C SER A 207 -1.04 -7.53 -3.77
N ILE A 208 -0.09 -7.74 -2.85
CA ILE A 208 1.08 -8.60 -3.02
C ILE A 208 0.83 -9.92 -2.31
N PHE A 209 1.28 -11.01 -2.91
CA PHE A 209 1.07 -12.39 -2.49
C PHE A 209 2.40 -13.16 -2.54
N ASP A 210 2.53 -14.20 -1.72
CA ASP A 210 3.61 -15.18 -1.89
C ASP A 210 3.46 -15.90 -3.25
N THR A 211 4.59 -16.32 -3.82
CA THR A 211 4.70 -17.05 -5.08
C THR A 211 3.99 -18.40 -5.06
N ASN A 212 3.78 -19.02 -3.89
CA ASN A 212 3.02 -20.26 -3.77
C ASN A 212 1.49 -20.06 -3.90
N THR A 213 1.00 -18.81 -3.93
CA THR A 213 -0.43 -18.50 -4.03
C THR A 213 -1.00 -19.01 -5.36
N THR A 214 -2.11 -19.75 -5.31
CA THR A 214 -2.68 -20.42 -6.51
C THR A 214 -4.06 -19.92 -6.94
N GLY A 215 -4.72 -19.10 -6.12
CA GLY A 215 -6.08 -18.60 -6.40
C GLY A 215 -6.14 -17.61 -7.57
N SER A 216 -7.35 -17.32 -8.02
CA SER A 216 -7.66 -16.30 -9.01
C SER A 216 -8.96 -15.54 -8.68
N GLY A 217 -9.05 -14.27 -9.05
CA GLY A 217 -10.25 -13.43 -8.82
C GLY A 217 -10.74 -13.52 -7.36
N THR A 218 -11.98 -13.97 -7.17
CA THR A 218 -12.58 -14.11 -5.83
C THR A 218 -11.92 -15.13 -4.92
N GLU A 219 -11.16 -16.11 -5.46
CA GLU A 219 -10.41 -17.09 -4.66
C GLU A 219 -9.27 -16.42 -3.87
N LEU A 220 -8.80 -15.25 -4.33
CA LEU A 220 -7.77 -14.46 -3.65
C LEU A 220 -8.30 -13.63 -2.48
N VAL A 221 -9.62 -13.59 -2.28
CA VAL A 221 -10.27 -12.78 -1.24
C VAL A 221 -10.10 -13.40 0.14
N ASP A 222 -10.26 -14.73 0.26
CA ASP A 222 -10.13 -15.46 1.51
C ASP A 222 -8.67 -15.92 1.71
N TRP A 223 -7.86 -15.06 2.34
CA TRP A 223 -6.46 -15.34 2.67
C TRP A 223 -6.30 -16.46 3.72
N THR A 224 -7.38 -16.97 4.29
CA THR A 224 -7.34 -18.10 5.24
C THR A 224 -7.56 -19.46 4.57
N ASP A 225 -7.95 -19.47 3.29
CA ASP A 225 -8.11 -20.70 2.52
C ASP A 225 -6.75 -21.27 2.10
N ARG A 226 -6.30 -22.30 2.84
CA ARG A 226 -5.03 -22.99 2.59
C ARG A 226 -4.94 -23.74 1.25
N ASN A 227 -6.05 -23.87 0.50
CA ASN A 227 -5.96 -24.37 -0.87
C ASN A 227 -5.33 -23.34 -1.82
N HIS A 228 -5.52 -22.06 -1.52
CA HIS A 228 -5.04 -20.94 -2.33
C HIS A 228 -3.85 -20.21 -1.71
N PHE A 229 -3.71 -20.29 -0.37
CA PHE A 229 -2.62 -19.73 0.43
C PHE A 229 -1.94 -20.82 1.27
N PRO A 230 -1.06 -21.64 0.66
CA PRO A 230 -0.42 -22.75 1.34
C PRO A 230 0.55 -22.29 2.44
N ASP A 231 0.56 -23.02 3.55
CA ASP A 231 1.51 -22.83 4.66
C ASP A 231 2.90 -23.42 4.29
N ALA A 232 3.60 -22.79 3.35
CA ALA A 232 4.94 -23.15 2.93
C ALA A 232 5.69 -21.92 2.42
N THR A 233 6.87 -21.61 2.97
CA THR A 233 7.70 -20.49 2.46
C THR A 233 8.08 -20.72 1.00
N ALA A 234 7.71 -19.78 0.13
CA ALA A 234 8.19 -19.76 -1.25
C ALA A 234 8.89 -18.45 -1.65
N SER A 235 8.73 -17.38 -0.86
CA SER A 235 9.41 -16.09 -1.01
C SER A 235 9.76 -15.51 0.36
N SER A 236 10.83 -14.72 0.44
CA SER A 236 11.26 -14.00 1.66
C SER A 236 11.32 -12.49 1.41
N LEU A 237 10.36 -11.96 0.63
CA LEU A 237 10.36 -10.59 0.15
C LEU A 237 10.73 -9.54 1.22
N ASP A 238 11.84 -8.84 0.99
CA ASP A 238 12.37 -7.77 1.84
C ASP A 238 11.85 -6.41 1.40
N LEU A 239 10.54 -6.22 1.59
CA LEU A 239 9.80 -5.13 0.98
C LEU A 239 10.19 -3.76 1.54
N THR A 240 10.48 -2.81 0.65
CA THR A 240 10.58 -1.38 0.98
C THR A 240 9.26 -0.68 0.63
N PRO A 241 8.97 0.54 1.11
CA PRO A 241 7.69 1.18 0.87
C PRO A 241 7.25 1.18 -0.58
N SER A 242 6.09 0.54 -0.79
CA SER A 242 5.53 0.25 -2.10
C SER A 242 4.10 0.74 -2.23
N GLY A 243 3.51 1.37 -1.19
CA GLY A 243 2.12 1.88 -1.22
C GLY A 243 1.87 3.10 -2.10
N LEU A 244 2.67 3.29 -3.16
CA LEU A 244 2.67 4.47 -4.02
C LEU A 244 2.24 4.09 -5.44
N ILE A 245 1.37 4.91 -6.01
CA ILE A 245 0.97 4.83 -7.42
C ILE A 245 1.65 5.94 -8.21
N PHE A 246 2.06 5.62 -9.43
CA PHE A 246 2.75 6.54 -10.32
C PHE A 246 2.13 6.56 -11.71
N THR A 247 2.18 7.73 -12.32
CA THR A 247 1.85 7.93 -13.74
C THR A 247 2.94 8.76 -14.40
N SER A 248 3.27 8.41 -15.64
CA SER A 248 4.11 9.23 -16.51
C SER A 248 3.52 10.62 -16.69
N GLU A 249 4.36 11.64 -16.80
CA GLU A 249 3.95 13.01 -17.10
C GLU A 249 3.24 13.17 -18.46
N ASN A 250 3.36 12.18 -19.35
CA ASN A 250 2.69 12.15 -20.64
C ASN A 250 1.26 11.60 -20.59
N VAL A 251 0.88 10.96 -19.47
CA VAL A 251 -0.46 10.41 -19.27
C VAL A 251 -1.44 11.56 -19.02
N THR A 252 -2.53 11.58 -19.77
CA THR A 252 -3.59 12.59 -19.63
C THR A 252 -4.95 11.97 -19.29
N SER A 253 -5.02 10.65 -19.26
CA SER A 253 -6.25 9.88 -19.10
C SER A 253 -6.42 9.21 -17.73
N PHE A 254 -5.48 9.43 -16.81
CA PHE A 254 -5.57 8.95 -15.43
C PHE A 254 -6.60 9.77 -14.65
N VAL A 255 -7.54 9.06 -14.04
CA VAL A 255 -8.68 9.64 -13.33
C VAL A 255 -8.76 9.05 -11.93
N VAL A 256 -9.01 9.93 -10.96
CA VAL A 256 -9.37 9.57 -9.59
C VAL A 256 -10.82 10.00 -9.36
N ASP A 257 -11.58 9.16 -8.69
CA ASP A 257 -12.96 9.44 -8.26
C ASP A 257 -12.92 9.79 -6.77
N THR A 258 -12.93 11.11 -6.46
CA THR A 258 -12.72 11.62 -5.09
C THR A 258 -13.93 11.41 -4.19
N ASP A 259 -15.15 11.41 -4.72
CA ASP A 259 -16.37 11.30 -3.91
C ASP A 259 -17.08 9.94 -3.99
N GLY A 260 -16.59 9.05 -4.86
CA GLY A 260 -17.01 7.65 -4.96
C GLY A 260 -18.38 7.48 -5.62
N ASP A 261 -18.86 8.46 -6.38
CA ASP A 261 -20.13 8.40 -7.08
C ASP A 261 -20.04 7.71 -8.46
N GLY A 262 -18.82 7.33 -8.88
CA GLY A 262 -18.53 6.68 -10.14
C GLY A 262 -18.30 7.66 -11.31
N GLN A 263 -18.31 8.97 -11.06
CA GLN A 263 -17.96 10.00 -12.03
C GLN A 263 -16.51 10.45 -11.86
N ASP A 264 -15.92 10.89 -12.97
CA ASP A 264 -14.59 11.49 -12.94
C ASP A 264 -14.70 12.87 -12.29
N ASP A 265 -13.82 13.17 -11.33
CA ASP A 265 -13.72 14.49 -10.72
C ASP A 265 -13.64 15.61 -11.77
N SER A 266 -12.99 15.38 -12.92
CA SER A 266 -12.83 16.38 -13.99
C SER A 266 -14.17 16.76 -14.64
N THR A 267 -15.14 15.86 -14.57
CA THR A 267 -16.53 16.02 -15.02
C THR A 267 -17.50 16.29 -13.88
N ASP A 268 -17.04 16.13 -12.64
CA ASP A 268 -17.84 16.37 -11.44
C ASP A 268 -18.05 17.88 -11.20
N ILE A 269 -19.33 18.28 -11.24
CA ILE A 269 -19.79 19.64 -10.96
C ILE A 269 -19.71 19.97 -9.45
N CYS A 270 -19.48 18.98 -8.58
CA CYS A 270 -19.40 19.15 -7.13
C CYS A 270 -18.01 19.57 -6.60
N ARG A 271 -17.03 19.88 -7.46
CA ARG A 271 -15.71 20.40 -7.01
C ARG A 271 -15.81 21.70 -6.21
N GLY A 272 -15.62 21.58 -4.90
CA GLY A 272 -15.23 22.67 -4.00
C GLY A 272 -16.36 23.60 -3.61
N ASN A 273 -17.05 23.30 -2.51
CA ASN A 273 -17.41 24.24 -1.43
C ASN A 273 -18.39 23.57 -0.45
N GLY A 274 -17.87 22.65 0.37
CA GLY A 274 -18.57 22.13 1.53
C GLY A 274 -19.72 21.16 1.21
N TRP A 275 -19.99 20.34 2.21
CA TRP A 275 -20.98 19.26 2.32
C TRP A 275 -22.45 19.55 1.92
N HIS A 276 -22.75 20.64 1.22
CA HIS A 276 -24.12 21.12 1.00
C HIS A 276 -24.65 21.05 -0.44
N SER A 277 -23.86 20.62 -1.43
CA SER A 277 -24.28 20.78 -2.84
C SER A 277 -24.75 19.50 -3.54
N CYS A 278 -24.44 18.31 -3.01
CA CYS A 278 -24.74 17.04 -3.69
C CYS A 278 -25.81 16.27 -2.90
N CYS A 279 -27.04 16.80 -2.88
CA CYS A 279 -28.21 16.01 -2.53
C CYS A 279 -28.81 15.47 -3.84
N PRO A 280 -28.89 14.15 -4.06
CA PRO A 280 -29.69 13.64 -5.16
C PRO A 280 -31.14 14.05 -4.92
N ASP A 281 -31.76 14.67 -5.92
CA ASP A 281 -33.19 14.97 -5.93
C ASP A 281 -33.94 13.64 -5.88
N PHE A 282 -34.29 13.21 -4.66
CA PHE A 282 -35.18 12.10 -4.40
C PHE A 282 -36.59 12.52 -4.84
N SER A 283 -36.81 12.51 -6.16
CA SER A 283 -38.12 12.69 -6.78
C SER A 283 -38.97 11.41 -6.67
N LEU A 284 -39.04 10.83 -5.46
CA LEU A 284 -40.12 9.93 -5.07
C LEU A 284 -41.07 10.71 -4.15
N ARG A 285 -42.20 11.09 -4.73
CA ARG A 285 -43.35 11.70 -4.06
C ARG A 285 -43.69 10.90 -2.79
N ILE A 286 -43.56 11.52 -1.61
CA ILE A 286 -44.50 11.54 -0.46
C ILE A 286 -43.88 12.40 0.67
N PRO A 287 -44.66 13.18 1.46
CA PRO A 287 -44.14 14.33 2.18
C PRO A 287 -43.94 14.13 3.69
N ARG A 288 -42.92 14.83 4.22
CA ARG A 288 -42.76 15.47 5.55
C ARG A 288 -41.60 14.98 6.44
N ARG A 289 -40.55 15.82 6.38
CA ARG A 289 -39.81 16.47 7.48
C ARG A 289 -38.90 15.64 8.39
N ARG A 290 -37.62 15.57 8.01
CA ARG A 290 -36.52 16.14 8.81
C ARG A 290 -35.59 16.91 7.88
N SER A 291 -35.61 18.23 7.99
CA SER A 291 -34.77 19.15 7.22
C SER A 291 -33.40 19.28 7.87
N CYS A 292 -32.34 19.23 7.07
CA CYS A 292 -31.04 19.80 7.39
C CYS A 292 -31.23 21.22 7.96
N GLN A 293 -30.83 21.47 9.20
CA GLN A 293 -30.85 22.80 9.80
C GLN A 293 -29.43 23.27 10.14
N ARG A 294 -29.13 24.51 9.71
CA ARG A 294 -27.92 25.30 9.96
C ARG A 294 -27.71 25.54 11.47
N PRO A 295 -26.48 25.81 11.95
CA PRO A 295 -26.28 26.50 13.20
C PRO A 295 -26.66 27.98 13.04
N LEU A 296 -27.49 28.51 13.94
CA LEU A 296 -27.81 29.94 14.02
C LEU A 296 -26.57 30.70 14.54
N ALA A 297 -26.13 31.70 13.78
CA ALA A 297 -25.10 32.64 14.17
C ALA A 297 -25.56 33.46 15.40
N ALA A 298 -24.69 33.56 16.42
CA ALA A 298 -24.93 34.37 17.60
C ALA A 298 -24.62 35.84 17.31
N THR A 299 -25.64 36.69 17.39
CA THR A 299 -25.51 38.15 17.33
C THR A 299 -25.11 38.68 18.71
N LEU A 300 -24.00 39.42 18.78
CA LEU A 300 -23.59 40.22 19.94
C LEU A 300 -24.61 41.33 20.21
N ALA A 301 -25.11 41.44 21.45
CA ALA A 301 -25.83 42.60 21.93
C ALA A 301 -25.31 43.04 23.31
N ASN A 302 -25.01 44.34 23.36
CA ASN A 302 -24.44 45.16 24.43
C ASN A 302 -25.51 45.49 25.50
N PRO A 303 -25.19 45.59 26.80
CA PRO A 303 -26.09 46.28 27.74
C PRO A 303 -25.41 47.45 28.47
N HIS A 304 -26.00 48.64 28.30
CA HIS A 304 -25.86 49.76 29.23
C HIS A 304 -27.25 50.28 29.63
N SER A 305 -27.40 50.53 30.94
CA SER A 305 -28.43 51.35 31.63
C SER A 305 -29.80 50.67 31.77
N ILE A 306 -30.38 50.51 32.97
CA ILE A 306 -30.54 51.45 34.10
C ILE A 306 -30.15 50.79 35.43
#